data_AF-A0A8T9C6Z7-F1
#
_entry.id   AF-A0A8T9C6Z7-F1
#
_cell.length_a   1.000
_cell.length_b   1.000
_cell.length_c   1.000
_cell.angle_alpha   90.00
_cell.angle_beta   90.00
_cell.angle_gamma   90.00
#
_symmetry.space_group_name_H-M   'P 1'
#
loop_
_entity.id
_entity.type
_entity.pdbx_description
1 polymer ?
#
loop_
_entity_poly.entity_id
_entity_poly.type
_entity_poly.pdbx_seq_one_letter_code
_entity_poly.pdbx_strand_id
1 'polypeptide(L)'
;MSTQIDLVAIITPNKGKTDRIVELLQGVAEYVKKSEPGTIKYEIARSFNKAAGVEEVIMLESYKDKASLGIHGNSTEFKAFNKKLQDEGLVTAPMQLKITKPAGGFARL
;
A
#
# COMPACT_ATOMS: atom_id res chain seq x y z
N MET A 1 19.33 2.56 -16.91
CA MET A 1 17.96 3.04 -17.17
C MET A 1 17.08 2.48 -16.07
N SER A 2 16.76 3.27 -15.05
CA SER A 2 15.91 2.81 -13.94
C SER A 2 14.45 3.01 -14.34
N THR A 3 13.71 1.91 -14.53
CA THR A 3 12.29 1.96 -14.91
C THR A 3 11.45 2.12 -13.65
N GLN A 4 10.54 3.10 -13.66
CA GLN A 4 9.53 3.29 -12.63
C GLN A 4 8.76 1.98 -12.39
N ILE A 5 8.42 1.71 -11.14
CA ILE A 5 7.63 0.55 -10.71
C ILE A 5 6.29 1.05 -10.21
N ASP A 6 5.21 0.64 -10.85
CA ASP A 6 3.86 0.84 -10.35
C ASP A 6 3.39 -0.43 -9.62
N LEU A 7 2.85 -0.26 -8.43
CA LEU A 7 2.44 -1.34 -7.54
C LEU A 7 1.03 -1.09 -7.00
N VAL A 8 0.25 -2.16 -6.94
CA VAL A 8 -1.02 -2.21 -6.24
C VAL A 8 -0.88 -3.17 -5.07
N ALA A 9 -1.07 -2.67 -3.85
CA ALA A 9 -1.14 -3.50 -2.65
C ALA A 9 -2.61 -3.65 -2.26
N ILE A 10 -3.05 -4.86 -1.94
CA ILE A 10 -4.41 -5.15 -1.49
C ILE A 10 -4.34 -5.77 -0.11
N ILE A 11 -4.97 -5.10 0.85
CA ILE A 11 -5.09 -5.55 2.23
C ILE A 11 -6.55 -5.92 2.46
N THR A 12 -6.77 -7.14 2.96
CA THR A 12 -8.11 -7.63 3.33
C THR A 12 -8.25 -7.56 4.85
N PRO A 13 -8.95 -6.54 5.39
CA PRO A 13 -9.15 -6.37 6.82
C PRO A 13 -10.07 -7.45 7.38
N ASN A 14 -9.92 -7.73 8.66
CA ASN A 14 -10.96 -8.36 9.47
C ASN A 14 -12.18 -7.43 9.57
N LYS A 15 -13.37 -8.02 9.78
CA LYS A 15 -14.62 -7.26 9.87
C LYS A 15 -14.52 -6.15 10.92
N GLY A 16 -14.82 -4.91 10.51
CA GLY A 16 -14.77 -3.73 11.39
C GLY A 16 -13.37 -3.21 11.70
N LYS A 17 -12.32 -3.68 11.01
CA LYS A 17 -10.93 -3.24 11.23
C LYS A 17 -10.39 -2.29 10.16
N THR A 18 -11.17 -2.01 9.11
CA THR A 18 -10.78 -1.14 7.99
C THR A 18 -10.30 0.23 8.45
N ASP A 19 -11.04 0.90 9.34
CA ASP A 19 -10.68 2.23 9.84
C ASP A 19 -9.32 2.24 10.52
N ARG A 20 -9.04 1.21 11.34
CA ARG A 20 -7.77 1.07 12.04
C ARG A 20 -6.60 0.89 11.06
N ILE A 21 -6.79 0.10 10.01
CA ILE A 21 -5.75 -0.09 8.98
C ILE A 21 -5.50 1.23 8.24
N VAL A 22 -6.55 1.98 7.90
CA VAL A 22 -6.42 3.29 7.24
C VAL A 22 -5.70 4.29 8.13
N GLU A 23 -6.02 4.36 9.42
CA GLU A 23 -5.30 5.21 10.39
C GLU A 23 -3.81 4.87 10.43
N LEU A 24 -3.46 3.58 10.51
CA LEU A 24 -2.06 3.15 10.52
C LEU A 24 -1.34 3.49 9.20
N LEU A 25 -2.01 3.32 8.05
CA LEU A 25 -1.47 3.68 6.75
C LEU A 25 -1.30 5.19 6.57
N GLN A 26 -2.16 6.02 7.17
CA GLN A 26 -1.98 7.47 7.16
C GLN A 26 -0.68 7.87 7.87
N GLY A 27 -0.37 7.24 9.00
CA GLY A 27 0.92 7.44 9.67
C GLY A 27 2.12 7.02 8.81
N VAL A 28 2.01 5.91 8.07
CA VAL A 28 3.05 5.50 7.10
C VAL A 28 3.14 6.52 5.96
N ALA A 29 2.03 7.01 5.42
CA ALA A 29 2.00 7.96 4.32
C ALA A 29 2.69 9.29 4.68
N GLU A 30 2.51 9.79 5.91
CA GLU A 30 3.22 10.98 6.41
C GLU A 30 4.73 10.78 6.42
N TYR A 31 5.19 9.62 6.90
CA TYR A 31 6.61 9.25 6.88
C TYR A 31 7.14 9.14 5.43
N VAL A 32 6.44 8.40 4.56
CA VAL A 32 6.81 8.18 3.16
C VAL A 32 6.98 9.53 2.45
N LYS A 33 6.00 10.43 2.60
CA LYS A 33 6.04 11.77 1.99
C LYS A 33 7.26 12.60 2.43
N LYS A 34 7.71 12.44 3.67
CA LYS A 34 8.84 13.20 4.24
C LYS A 34 10.19 12.55 3.95
N SER A 35 10.27 11.23 3.96
CA SER A 35 11.52 10.48 4.09
C SER A 35 11.88 9.68 2.84
N GLU A 36 10.92 9.43 1.94
CA GLU A 36 11.09 8.58 0.77
C GLU A 36 10.86 9.36 -0.54
N PRO A 37 11.81 10.22 -0.97
CA PRO A 37 11.68 11.01 -2.20
C PRO A 37 11.62 10.14 -3.48
N GLY A 38 11.99 8.86 -3.37
CA GLY A 38 11.84 7.87 -4.44
C GLY A 38 10.44 7.28 -4.59
N THR A 39 9.54 7.54 -3.64
CA THR A 39 8.13 7.14 -3.67
C THR A 39 7.32 8.28 -4.30
N ILE A 40 6.95 8.09 -5.57
CA ILE A 40 6.30 9.09 -6.43
C ILE A 40 4.81 9.19 -6.12
N LYS A 41 4.18 8.06 -5.80
CA LYS A 41 2.76 7.97 -5.47
C LYS A 41 2.58 7.01 -4.31
N TYR A 42 1.73 7.37 -3.35
CA TYR A 42 1.35 6.56 -2.21
C TYR A 42 -0.09 6.91 -1.82
N GLU A 43 -1.06 6.27 -2.45
CA GLU A 43 -2.48 6.58 -2.27
C GLU A 43 -3.20 5.43 -1.56
N ILE A 44 -4.02 5.78 -0.56
CA ILE A 44 -4.84 4.84 0.20
C ILE A 44 -6.27 4.93 -0.32
N ALA A 45 -6.78 3.86 -0.91
CA ALA A 45 -8.16 3.75 -1.36
C ALA A 45 -8.91 2.70 -0.53
N ARG A 46 -10.16 3.02 -0.19
CA ARG A 46 -11.11 2.01 0.33
C ARG A 46 -11.84 1.39 -0.85
N SER A 47 -11.98 0.07 -0.82
CA SER A 47 -12.70 -0.71 -1.81
C SER A 47 -13.70 -1.63 -1.11
N PHE A 48 -14.75 -2.02 -1.82
CA PHE A 48 -15.68 -3.03 -1.36
C PHE A 48 -15.71 -4.18 -2.37
N ASN A 49 -15.21 -5.34 -1.93
CA ASN A 49 -15.23 -6.55 -2.73
C ASN A 49 -16.61 -7.18 -2.64
N LYS A 50 -17.49 -6.83 -3.60
CA LYS A 50 -18.87 -7.33 -3.66
C LYS A 50 -18.98 -8.86 -3.65
N ALA A 51 -18.04 -9.56 -4.30
CA ALA A 51 -18.06 -11.02 -4.40
C ALA A 51 -17.74 -11.68 -3.06
N ALA A 52 -16.79 -11.13 -2.31
CA ALA A 52 -16.41 -11.63 -1.00
C ALA A 52 -17.23 -11.02 0.15
N GLY A 53 -18.00 -9.96 -0.10
CA GLY A 53 -18.82 -9.27 0.90
C GLY A 53 -18.00 -8.55 1.98
N VAL A 54 -16.74 -8.19 1.68
CA VAL A 54 -15.81 -7.56 2.63
C VAL A 54 -15.24 -6.27 2.08
N GLU A 55 -14.91 -5.35 2.98
CA GLU A 55 -14.10 -4.17 2.64
C GLU A 55 -12.67 -4.59 2.34
N GLU A 56 -11.98 -3.81 1.50
CA GLU A 56 -10.57 -3.93 1.20
C GLU A 56 -9.93 -2.55 1.30
N VAL A 57 -8.65 -2.53 1.64
CA VAL A 57 -7.81 -1.33 1.50
C VAL A 57 -6.85 -1.56 0.35
N ILE A 58 -6.89 -0.69 -0.65
CA ILE A 58 -6.06 -0.76 -1.85
C ILE A 58 -5.06 0.38 -1.80
N MET A 59 -3.77 0.05 -1.88
CA MET A 59 -2.70 1.02 -2.04
C MET A 59 -2.33 1.12 -3.51
N LEU A 60 -2.26 2.34 -4.03
CA LEU A 60 -1.72 2.63 -5.35
C LEU A 60 -0.39 3.34 -5.18
N GLU A 61 0.68 2.65 -5.54
CA GLU A 61 2.04 3.09 -5.26
C GLU A 61 2.85 3.18 -6.56
N SER A 62 3.71 4.18 -6.64
CA SER A 62 4.65 4.34 -7.75
C SER A 62 6.03 4.68 -7.18
N TYR A 63 7.05 3.96 -7.63
CA TYR A 63 8.42 4.11 -7.18
C TYR A 63 9.32 4.45 -8.35
N LYS A 64 10.26 5.38 -8.15
CA LYS A 64 11.24 5.77 -9.17
C LYS A 64 11.99 4.57 -9.74
N ASP A 65 12.32 3.61 -8.88
CA ASP A 65 13.06 2.41 -9.23
C ASP A 65 12.92 1.30 -8.17
N LYS A 66 13.57 0.15 -8.43
CA LYS A 66 13.60 -0.99 -7.51
C LYS A 66 14.28 -0.67 -6.17
N ALA A 67 15.26 0.25 -6.17
CA ALA A 67 15.92 0.65 -4.93
C ALA A 67 14.95 1.42 -4.03
N SER A 68 14.14 2.30 -4.61
CA SER A 68 13.10 3.07 -3.91
C SER A 68 12.04 2.16 -3.30
N LEU A 69 11.55 1.16 -4.05
CA LEU A 69 10.66 0.11 -3.52
C LEU A 69 11.33 -0.67 -2.38
N GLY A 70 12.62 -0.99 -2.53
CA GLY A 70 13.40 -1.67 -1.51
C GLY A 70 13.56 -0.86 -0.22
N ILE A 71 13.75 0.45 -0.32
CA ILE A 71 13.80 1.38 0.82
C ILE A 71 12.46 1.37 1.55
N HIS A 72 11.35 1.54 0.80
CA HIS A 72 10.01 1.52 1.38
C HIS A 72 9.73 0.23 2.16
N GLY A 73 9.90 -0.92 1.51
CA GLY A 73 9.63 -2.23 2.11
C GLY A 73 10.56 -2.60 3.28
N ASN A 74 11.72 -1.92 3.40
CA ASN A 74 12.66 -2.13 4.50
C ASN A 74 12.63 -1.06 5.58
N SER A 75 11.84 0.00 5.42
CA SER A 75 11.72 1.09 6.39
C SER A 75 11.22 0.57 7.74
N THR A 76 11.65 1.25 8.80
CA THR A 76 11.26 0.90 10.17
C THR A 76 9.76 1.08 10.36
N GLU A 77 9.20 2.11 9.76
CA GLU A 77 7.79 2.49 9.80
C GLU A 77 6.92 1.46 9.09
N PHE A 78 7.32 1.00 7.90
CA PHE A 78 6.60 -0.07 7.20
C PHE A 78 6.69 -1.41 7.94
N LYS A 79 7.84 -1.73 8.53
CA LYS A 79 7.99 -2.93 9.37
C LYS A 79 7.12 -2.86 10.63
N ALA A 80 7.08 -1.70 11.28
CA ALA A 80 6.23 -1.46 12.44
C ALA A 80 4.74 -1.55 12.09
N PHE A 81 4.34 -1.04 10.92
CA PHE A 81 2.99 -1.20 10.38
C PHE A 81 2.62 -2.68 10.21
N ASN A 82 3.45 -3.47 9.50
CA ASN A 82 3.22 -4.90 9.32
C ASN A 82 3.13 -5.65 10.65
N LYS A 83 3.99 -5.29 11.61
CA LYS A 83 3.93 -5.85 12.96
C LYS A 83 2.61 -5.52 13.66
N LYS A 84 2.12 -4.28 13.58
CA LYS A 84 0.81 -3.91 14.13
C LYS A 84 -0.35 -4.65 13.47
N LEU A 85 -0.31 -4.85 12.14
CA LEU A 85 -1.33 -5.65 11.44
C LEU A 85 -1.44 -7.06 12.03
N GLN A 86 -0.31 -7.67 12.35
CA GLN A 86 -0.25 -9.01 12.96
C GLN A 86 -0.65 -8.99 14.43
N ASP A 87 -0.03 -8.13 15.24
CA ASP A 87 -0.22 -8.07 16.69
C ASP A 87 -1.68 -7.70 17.07
N GLU A 88 -2.31 -6.81 16.31
CA GLU A 88 -3.72 -6.40 16.52
C GLU A 88 -4.72 -7.32 15.79
N GLY A 89 -4.24 -8.34 15.06
CA GLY A 89 -5.09 -9.26 14.29
C GLY A 89 -5.99 -8.53 13.29
N LEU A 90 -5.43 -7.62 12.50
CA LEU A 90 -6.21 -6.70 11.66
C LEU A 90 -6.58 -7.28 10.30
N VAL A 91 -5.88 -8.30 9.82
CA VAL A 91 -6.02 -8.85 8.47
C VAL A 91 -6.44 -10.31 8.49
N THR A 92 -7.19 -10.73 7.46
CA THR A 92 -7.62 -12.12 7.27
C THR A 92 -6.59 -12.96 6.51
N ALA A 93 -5.71 -12.31 5.75
CA ALA A 93 -4.75 -12.95 4.86
C ALA A 93 -3.50 -12.07 4.67
N PRO A 94 -2.40 -12.63 4.15
CA PRO A 94 -1.25 -11.84 3.72
C PRO A 94 -1.65 -10.80 2.67
N MET A 95 -1.03 -9.62 2.74
CA MET A 95 -1.20 -8.56 1.76
C MET A 95 -0.81 -9.06 0.36
N GLN A 96 -1.63 -8.75 -0.64
CA GLN A 96 -1.36 -9.11 -2.03
C GLN A 96 -0.64 -7.95 -2.71
N LEU A 97 0.48 -8.22 -3.37
CA LEU A 97 1.24 -7.24 -4.13
C LEU A 97 1.15 -7.54 -5.62
N LYS A 98 0.76 -6.55 -6.42
CA LYS A 98 0.68 -6.65 -7.88
C LYS A 98 1.51 -5.54 -8.50
N ILE A 99 2.63 -5.90 -9.12
CA ILE A 99 3.38 -4.97 -9.96
C ILE A 99 2.64 -4.84 -11.28
N THR A 100 2.34 -3.61 -11.68
CA THR A 100 1.59 -3.31 -12.90
C THR A 100 2.47 -2.60 -13.92
N LYS A 101 2.09 -2.72 -15.19
CA LYS A 101 2.65 -1.94 -16.29
C LYS A 101 1.49 -1.43 -17.13
N PRO A 102 1.57 -0.19 -17.64
CA PRO A 102 0.55 0.32 -18.53
C PRO A 102 0.50 -0.54 -19.81
N ALA A 103 -0.69 -1.01 -20.17
CA ALA A 103 -0.97 -1.70 -21.42
C ALA A 103 -1.82 -0.85 -22.39
N GLY A 104 -2.25 0.34 -21.95
CA GLY A 104 -3.14 1.26 -22.67
C GLY A 104 -3.78 2.25 -21.69
N GLY A 105 -4.58 3.18 -22.20
CA GLY A 105 -5.26 4.22 -21.39
C GLY A 105 -4.45 5.51 -21.21
N PHE A 106 -4.91 6.40 -20.33
CA PHE A 106 -4.26 7.68 -20.03
C PHE A 106 -4.41 8.04 -18.54
N ALA A 107 -3.45 8.78 -17.99
CA ALA A 107 -3.55 9.47 -16.71
C ALA A 107 -3.45 10.97 -16.98
N ARG A 108 -4.41 11.75 -16.47
CA ARG A 108 -4.32 13.23 -16.46
C ARG A 108 -3.97 13.63 -15.03
N LEU A 109 -2.89 14.39 -14.89
CA LEU A 109 -2.52 15.05 -13.63
C LEU A 109 -3.40 16.28 -13.43
#